data_AF-A0AAQ4F8X1-F1
#
_entry.id   AF-A0AAQ4F8X1-F1
#
_cell.length_a   1.000
_cell.length_b   1.000
_cell.length_c   1.000
_cell.angle_alpha   90.00
_cell.angle_beta   90.00
_cell.angle_gamma   90.00
#
_symmetry.space_group_name_H-M   'P 1'
#
loop_
_entity.id
_entity.type
_entity.pdbx_description
1 polymer ?
#
loop_
_entity_poly.entity_id
_entity_poly.type
_entity_poly.pdbx_seq_one_letter_code
_entity_poly.pdbx_strand_id
1 'polypeptide(L)'
;MNQDAKYIYMARNPWDVCVSQYRMMSDLSIFRFQDGSFEEFVQPFIEGDLGHEDYFDHVASGYALRDEPNVFFLTYEELKQDTRRTVLRLVHFLGEEYGRALEDDEQILANVLEWSQPENMRKVVVMDLKENESPEWKDLFTKKKMTSKNGYEGDKNKYPLVKEAK
;
A
#
# COMPACT_ATOMS: atom_id res chain seq x y z
N MET A 1 -17.88 4.20 -8.72
CA MET A 1 -16.79 3.67 -9.55
C MET A 1 -17.13 3.87 -11.03
N ASN A 2 -16.13 4.05 -11.89
CA ASN A 2 -16.34 4.10 -13.34
C ASN A 2 -16.54 2.66 -13.85
N GLN A 3 -17.60 2.40 -14.59
CA GLN A 3 -17.90 1.06 -15.10
C GLN A 3 -16.95 0.62 -16.23
N ASP A 4 -16.31 1.56 -16.92
CA ASP A 4 -15.35 1.28 -17.98
C ASP A 4 -13.94 1.01 -17.44
N ALA A 5 -13.72 1.20 -16.14
CA ALA A 5 -12.44 0.98 -15.48
C ALA A 5 -12.42 -0.38 -14.77
N LYS A 6 -11.22 -0.98 -14.72
CA LYS A 6 -10.92 -2.17 -13.91
C LYS A 6 -10.18 -1.75 -12.65
N TYR A 7 -10.56 -2.33 -11.53
CA TYR A 7 -9.98 -2.04 -10.22
C TYR A 7 -9.31 -3.29 -9.66
N ILE A 8 -8.07 -3.15 -9.18
CA ILE A 8 -7.36 -4.23 -8.48
C ILE A 8 -7.26 -3.80 -7.02
N TYR A 9 -7.87 -4.58 -6.13
CA TYR A 9 -7.89 -4.28 -4.70
C TYR A 9 -7.17 -5.37 -3.92
N MET A 10 -6.10 -5.01 -3.24
CA MET A 10 -5.31 -5.93 -2.40
C MET A 10 -5.54 -5.63 -0.91
N ALA A 11 -6.05 -6.63 -0.19
CA ALA A 11 -6.03 -6.64 1.27
C ALA A 11 -4.76 -7.35 1.79
N ARG A 12 -4.42 -7.15 3.07
CA ARG A 12 -3.28 -7.80 3.73
C ARG A 12 -3.61 -7.98 5.21
N ASN A 13 -2.93 -8.86 5.93
CA ASN A 13 -3.07 -8.91 7.38
C ASN A 13 -2.79 -7.54 8.04
N PRO A 14 -3.71 -6.98 8.87
CA PRO A 14 -3.54 -5.67 9.50
C PRO A 14 -2.26 -5.54 10.32
N TRP A 15 -1.81 -6.62 10.97
CA TRP A 15 -0.59 -6.59 11.80
C TRP A 15 0.66 -6.46 10.94
N ASP A 16 0.70 -7.15 9.80
CA ASP A 16 1.78 -7.03 8.84
C ASP A 16 1.78 -5.65 8.17
N VAL A 17 0.60 -5.06 7.94
CA VAL A 17 0.46 -3.68 7.46
C VAL A 17 0.98 -2.69 8.49
N CYS A 18 0.61 -2.85 9.77
CA CYS A 18 1.07 -1.98 10.86
C CYS A 18 2.60 -1.94 10.93
N VAL A 19 3.26 -3.10 10.92
CA VAL A 19 4.73 -3.17 10.95
C VAL A 19 5.33 -2.56 9.68
N SER A 20 4.77 -2.86 8.51
CA SER A 20 5.25 -2.33 7.23
C SER A 20 5.12 -0.81 7.14
N GLN A 21 4.02 -0.24 7.63
CA GLN A 21 3.76 1.19 7.62
C GLN A 21 4.63 1.93 8.64
N TYR A 22 4.83 1.35 9.84
CA TYR A 22 5.81 1.86 10.80
C TYR A 22 7.20 1.99 10.18
N ARG A 23 7.70 0.91 9.55
CA ARG A 23 9.01 0.93 8.87
C ARG A 23 9.08 2.01 7.80
N MET A 24 8.04 2.10 6.97
CA MET A 24 7.95 3.14 5.94
C MET A 24 8.00 4.54 6.54
N MET A 25 7.27 4.81 7.62
CA MET A 25 7.24 6.13 8.27
C MET A 25 8.56 6.47 8.99
N SER A 26 9.25 5.47 9.53
CA SER A 26 10.57 5.67 10.14
C SER A 26 11.68 5.86 9.11
N ASP A 27 11.61 5.20 7.94
CA ASP A 27 12.65 5.26 6.93
C ASP A 27 12.50 6.47 5.98
N LEU A 28 11.27 6.94 5.75
CA LEU A 28 10.98 8.08 4.87
C LEU A 28 10.87 9.39 5.64
N SER A 29 11.81 10.30 5.38
CA SER A 29 11.90 11.59 6.08
C SER A 29 10.67 12.49 5.92
N ILE A 30 9.92 12.32 4.84
CA ILE A 30 8.65 13.01 4.59
C ILE A 30 7.61 12.75 5.69
N PHE A 31 7.67 11.59 6.36
CA PHE A 31 6.76 11.26 7.45
C PHE A 31 7.21 11.80 8.81
N ARG A 32 8.46 12.27 8.91
CA ARG A 32 9.00 12.90 10.13
C ARG A 32 8.75 12.06 11.40
N PHE A 33 8.89 10.74 11.28
CA PHE A 33 8.67 9.76 12.35
C PHE A 33 9.91 8.88 12.59
N GLN A 34 11.10 9.36 12.21
CA GLN A 34 12.36 8.60 12.31
C GLN A 34 12.73 8.27 13.76
N ASP A 35 12.40 9.16 14.70
CA ASP A 35 12.65 8.98 16.14
C ASP A 35 11.42 8.39 16.88
N GLY A 36 10.46 7.83 16.15
CA GLY A 36 9.27 7.17 16.69
C GLY A 36 9.49 5.71 17.03
N SER A 37 9.05 5.33 18.23
CA SER A 37 8.96 3.92 18.62
C SER A 37 7.76 3.23 17.97
N PHE A 38 7.80 1.90 17.92
CA PHE A 38 6.68 1.11 17.40
C PHE A 38 5.46 1.24 18.31
N GLU A 39 5.67 1.31 19.63
CA GLU A 39 4.64 1.49 20.64
C GLU A 39 3.89 2.82 20.45
N GLU A 40 4.60 3.90 20.12
CA GLU A 40 4.01 5.21 19.78
C GLU A 40 3.18 5.16 18.47
N PHE A 41 3.45 4.19 17.59
CA PHE A 41 2.77 4.06 16.29
C PHE A 41 1.53 3.15 16.33
N VAL A 42 1.58 2.05 17.09
CA VAL A 42 0.54 1.01 17.07
C VAL A 42 -0.84 1.55 17.48
N GLN A 43 -0.89 2.36 18.55
CA GLN A 43 -2.16 2.88 19.05
C GLN A 43 -2.85 3.80 18.02
N PRO A 44 -2.18 4.83 17.45
CA PRO A 44 -2.74 5.61 16.35
C PRO A 44 -3.14 4.78 15.12
N PHE A 45 -2.39 3.72 14.79
CA PHE A 45 -2.77 2.84 13.67
C PHE A 45 -4.11 2.15 13.92
N ILE A 46 -4.31 1.58 15.11
CA ILE A 46 -5.53 0.87 15.50
C ILE A 46 -6.73 1.83 15.57
N GLU A 47 -6.51 3.06 16.03
CA GLU A 47 -7.55 4.10 16.12
C GLU A 47 -7.85 4.77 14.78
N GLY A 48 -7.13 4.42 13.70
CA GLY A 48 -7.26 5.06 12.40
C GLY A 48 -6.88 6.53 12.45
N ASP A 49 -5.88 6.86 13.27
CA ASP A 49 -5.49 8.22 13.67
C ASP A 49 -4.11 8.64 13.14
N LEU A 50 -3.78 8.23 11.92
CA LEU A 50 -2.51 8.52 11.25
C LEU A 50 -2.59 9.64 10.19
N GLY A 51 -3.73 10.35 10.13
CA GLY A 51 -3.97 11.45 9.20
C GLY A 51 -4.35 11.05 7.76
N HIS A 52 -4.42 9.75 7.49
CA HIS A 52 -5.05 9.14 6.32
C HIS A 52 -6.28 8.33 6.73
N GLU A 53 -6.95 7.70 5.77
CA GLU A 53 -8.14 6.90 6.00
C GLU A 53 -7.86 5.73 6.96
N ASP A 54 -8.86 5.40 7.78
CA ASP A 54 -8.81 4.28 8.71
C ASP A 54 -8.62 2.98 7.91
N TYR A 55 -7.64 2.17 8.34
CA TYR A 55 -7.28 0.95 7.63
C TYR A 55 -8.44 -0.05 7.57
N PHE A 56 -9.18 -0.22 8.67
CA PHE A 56 -10.28 -1.17 8.75
C PHE A 56 -11.47 -0.70 7.92
N ASP A 57 -11.79 0.59 7.93
CA ASP A 57 -12.82 1.16 7.05
C ASP A 57 -12.43 1.00 5.57
N HIS A 58 -11.15 1.21 5.23
CA HIS A 58 -10.64 1.01 3.88
C HIS A 58 -10.76 -0.46 3.44
N VAL A 59 -10.39 -1.42 4.30
CA VAL A 59 -10.56 -2.86 4.00
C VAL A 59 -12.03 -3.25 3.90
N ALA A 60 -12.89 -2.77 4.80
CA ALA A 60 -14.31 -3.07 4.78
C ALA A 60 -14.99 -2.55 3.50
N SER A 61 -14.67 -1.33 3.08
CA SER A 61 -15.20 -0.75 1.84
C SER A 61 -14.71 -1.48 0.60
N GLY A 62 -13.42 -1.84 0.52
CA GLY A 62 -12.88 -2.66 -0.57
C GLY A 62 -13.49 -4.06 -0.61
N TYR A 63 -13.67 -4.69 0.56
CA TYR A 63 -14.28 -6.02 0.66
C TYR A 63 -15.75 -6.03 0.27
N ALA A 64 -16.49 -4.95 0.51
CA ALA A 64 -17.88 -4.82 0.09
C ALA A 64 -18.04 -4.85 -1.44
N LEU A 65 -17.00 -4.48 -2.19
CA LEU A 65 -16.98 -4.42 -3.65
C LEU A 65 -16.37 -5.66 -4.31
N ARG A 66 -15.94 -6.65 -3.53
CA ARG A 66 -15.16 -7.81 -4.03
C ARG A 66 -15.88 -8.66 -5.08
N ASP A 67 -17.21 -8.62 -5.08
CA ASP A 67 -18.06 -9.42 -5.97
C ASP A 67 -18.47 -8.63 -7.24
N GLU A 68 -18.02 -7.37 -7.38
CA GLU A 68 -18.26 -6.55 -8.57
C GLU A 68 -17.43 -7.07 -9.76
N PRO A 69 -18.01 -7.14 -10.97
CA PRO A 69 -17.35 -7.77 -12.12
C PRO A 69 -16.11 -7.03 -12.62
N ASN A 70 -15.98 -5.74 -12.31
CA ASN A 70 -14.83 -4.91 -12.65
C ASN A 70 -13.86 -4.70 -11.47
N VAL A 71 -13.95 -5.53 -10.42
CA VAL A 71 -13.05 -5.51 -9.26
C VAL A 71 -12.35 -6.86 -9.12
N PHE A 72 -11.01 -6.84 -9.14
CA PHE A 72 -10.18 -7.99 -8.80
C PHE A 72 -9.71 -7.87 -7.35
N PHE A 73 -10.42 -8.55 -6.46
CA PHE A 73 -10.06 -8.62 -5.05
C PHE A 73 -9.08 -9.78 -4.81
N LEU A 74 -7.98 -9.49 -4.12
CA LEU A 74 -7.01 -10.49 -3.65
C LEU A 74 -6.45 -10.12 -2.28
N THR A 75 -5.79 -11.07 -1.62
CA THR A 75 -4.97 -10.79 -0.45
C THR A 75 -3.48 -10.92 -0.77
N TYR A 76 -2.64 -10.19 -0.04
CA TYR A 76 -1.19 -10.33 -0.12
C TYR A 76 -0.75 -11.76 0.23
N GLU A 77 -1.44 -12.39 1.18
CA GLU A 77 -1.18 -13.76 1.59
C GLU A 77 -1.50 -14.76 0.47
N GLU A 78 -2.59 -14.55 -0.28
CA GLU A 78 -2.91 -15.36 -1.47
C GLU A 78 -1.83 -15.21 -2.54
N LEU A 79 -1.43 -13.96 -2.83
CA LEU A 79 -0.37 -13.67 -3.80
C LEU A 79 0.95 -14.35 -3.43
N LYS A 80 1.30 -14.34 -2.14
CA LYS A 80 2.53 -14.98 -1.65
C LYS A 80 2.43 -16.50 -1.65
N GLN A 81 1.25 -17.06 -1.38
CA GLN A 81 1.05 -18.50 -1.32
C GLN A 81 1.14 -19.14 -2.71
N ASP A 82 0.53 -18.52 -3.72
CA ASP A 82 0.58 -19.01 -5.10
C ASP A 82 0.61 -17.83 -6.09
N THR A 83 1.82 -17.31 -6.29
CA THR A 83 2.06 -16.17 -7.19
C THR A 83 1.68 -16.50 -8.63
N ARG A 84 1.99 -17.72 -9.11
CA ARG A 84 1.68 -18.14 -10.48
C ARG A 84 0.18 -18.11 -10.74
N ARG A 85 -0.60 -18.74 -9.87
CA ARG A 85 -2.06 -18.75 -10.00
C ARG A 85 -2.65 -17.35 -9.89
N THR A 86 -2.15 -16.53 -8.97
CA THR A 86 -2.65 -15.16 -8.78
C THR A 86 -2.38 -14.28 -9.99
N VAL A 87 -1.18 -14.37 -10.59
CA VAL A 87 -0.82 -13.66 -11.82
C VAL A 87 -1.72 -14.09 -12.97
N LEU A 88 -1.94 -15.40 -13.18
CA LEU A 88 -2.83 -15.89 -14.22
C LEU A 88 -4.26 -15.37 -14.06
N ARG A 89 -4.82 -15.47 -12.84
CA ARG A 89 -6.15 -14.90 -12.55
C ARG A 89 -6.21 -13.40 -12.85
N LEU A 90 -5.18 -12.66 -12.48
CA LEU A 90 -5.10 -11.22 -12.72
C LEU A 90 -5.07 -10.90 -14.22
N VAL A 91 -4.26 -11.60 -15.02
CA VAL A 91 -4.20 -11.31 -16.47
C VAL A 91 -5.49 -11.64 -17.20
N HIS A 92 -6.20 -12.73 -16.85
CA HIS A 92 -7.54 -12.99 -17.39
C HIS A 92 -8.53 -11.89 -17.01
N PHE A 93 -8.48 -11.41 -15.76
CA PHE A 93 -9.27 -10.26 -15.35
C PHE A 93 -8.96 -9.01 -16.19
N LEU A 94 -7.69 -8.78 -16.55
CA LEU A 94 -7.28 -7.68 -17.42
C LEU A 94 -7.72 -7.88 -18.88
N GLY A 95 -7.80 -9.12 -19.37
CA GLY A 95 -8.30 -9.47 -20.70
C GLY A 95 -7.97 -10.92 -21.06
N GLU A 96 -8.91 -11.60 -21.73
CA GLU A 96 -8.74 -13.01 -22.12
C GLU A 96 -7.55 -13.22 -23.06
N GLU A 97 -7.28 -12.25 -23.93
CA GLU A 97 -6.12 -12.25 -24.82
C GLU A 97 -4.79 -12.24 -24.06
N TYR A 98 -4.71 -11.57 -22.90
CA TYR A 98 -3.51 -11.55 -22.07
C TYR A 98 -3.34 -12.83 -21.28
N GLY A 99 -4.44 -13.40 -20.79
CA GLY A 99 -4.45 -14.72 -20.16
C GLY A 99 -3.88 -15.78 -21.10
N ARG A 100 -4.45 -15.90 -22.30
CA ARG A 100 -3.97 -16.85 -23.31
C ARG A 100 -2.51 -16.61 -23.71
N ALA A 101 -2.10 -15.36 -23.89
CA ALA A 101 -0.71 -15.06 -24.23
C ALA A 101 0.29 -15.57 -23.18
N LEU A 102 -0.06 -15.54 -21.88
CA LEU A 102 0.79 -16.07 -20.81
C LEU A 102 0.69 -17.60 -20.67
N GLU A 103 -0.46 -18.19 -21.01
CA GLU A 103 -0.64 -19.65 -21.00
C GLU A 103 0.05 -20.35 -22.19
N ASP A 104 0.03 -19.71 -23.36
CA ASP A 104 0.63 -20.23 -24.60
C ASP A 104 2.16 -20.06 -24.62
N ASP A 105 2.71 -19.11 -23.85
CA ASP A 105 4.14 -18.82 -23.75
C ASP A 105 4.65 -18.88 -22.30
N GLU A 106 5.10 -20.06 -21.89
CA GLU A 106 5.67 -20.29 -20.55
C GLU A 106 6.93 -19.46 -20.30
N GLN A 107 7.65 -19.01 -21.34
CA GLN A 107 8.83 -18.15 -21.15
C GLN A 107 8.41 -16.74 -20.70
N ILE A 108 7.32 -16.20 -21.27
CA ILE A 108 6.76 -14.92 -20.82
C ILE A 108 6.28 -15.04 -19.37
N LEU A 109 5.55 -16.11 -19.04
CA LEU A 109 5.10 -16.34 -17.67
C LEU A 109 6.28 -16.48 -16.70
N ALA A 110 7.30 -17.25 -17.04
CA ALA A 110 8.49 -17.42 -16.21
C ALA A 110 9.19 -16.07 -15.96
N ASN A 111 9.33 -15.23 -16.99
CA ASN A 111 9.90 -13.90 -16.85
C ASN A 111 9.07 -13.02 -15.89
N VAL A 112 7.73 -13.00 -16.03
CA VAL A 112 6.86 -12.24 -15.13
C VAL A 112 7.03 -12.69 -13.68
N LEU A 113 7.07 -14.00 -13.45
CA LEU A 113 7.25 -14.57 -12.11
C LEU A 113 8.63 -14.29 -11.52
N GLU A 114 9.68 -14.32 -12.34
CA GLU A 114 11.04 -14.00 -11.93
C GLU A 114 11.16 -12.52 -11.54
N TRP A 115 10.68 -11.60 -12.38
CA TRP A 115 10.78 -10.17 -12.12
C TRP A 115 9.87 -9.71 -10.97
N SER A 116 8.79 -10.44 -10.70
CA SER A 116 7.90 -10.20 -9.56
C SER A 116 8.44 -10.70 -8.22
N GLN A 117 9.61 -11.35 -8.19
CA GLN A 117 10.23 -11.76 -6.92
C GLN A 117 10.75 -10.55 -6.13
N PRO A 118 10.62 -10.54 -4.79
CA PRO A 118 11.11 -9.44 -3.95
C PRO A 118 12.58 -9.08 -4.20
N GLU A 119 13.45 -10.06 -4.42
CA GLU A 119 14.87 -9.88 -4.67
C GLU A 119 15.14 -9.10 -5.96
N ASN A 120 14.27 -9.24 -6.95
CA ASN A 120 14.37 -8.53 -8.23
C ASN A 120 13.66 -7.18 -8.16
N MET A 121 12.45 -7.12 -7.59
CA MET A 121 11.71 -5.86 -7.42
C MET A 121 12.47 -4.83 -6.59
N ARG A 122 13.18 -5.24 -5.53
CA ARG A 122 13.98 -4.34 -4.68
C ARG A 122 15.16 -3.70 -5.41
N LYS A 123 15.62 -4.26 -6.52
CA LYS A 123 16.68 -3.67 -7.36
C LYS A 123 16.14 -2.56 -8.27
N VAL A 124 14.87 -2.66 -8.65
CA VAL A 124 14.19 -1.73 -9.56
C VAL A 124 13.57 -0.57 -8.78
N VAL A 125 12.99 -0.86 -7.61
CA VAL A 125 12.46 0.14 -6.70
C VAL A 125 13.58 0.66 -5.82
N VAL A 126 14.39 1.56 -6.37
CA VAL A 126 15.29 2.40 -5.57
C VAL A 126 14.48 3.61 -5.10
N MET A 127 13.80 3.46 -3.97
CA MET A 127 13.40 4.64 -3.23
C MET A 127 14.69 5.21 -2.63
N ASP A 128 15.16 6.35 -3.13
CA ASP A 128 16.22 7.10 -2.47
C ASP A 128 15.61 7.78 -1.23
N LEU A 129 15.50 7.00 -0.16
CA LEU A 129 14.82 7.34 1.09
C LEU A 129 15.55 8.44 1.89
N LYS A 130 16.76 8.83 1.47
CA LYS A 130 17.64 9.69 2.24
C LYS A 130 17.81 11.10 1.67
N GLU A 131 17.75 11.31 0.35
CA GLU A 131 18.06 12.64 -0.21
C GLU A 131 17.23 13.15 -1.39
N ASN A 132 16.12 12.50 -1.78
CA ASN A 132 15.28 13.00 -2.88
C ASN A 132 13.86 13.36 -2.43
N GLU A 133 13.76 14.50 -1.73
CA GLU A 133 12.50 15.23 -1.72
C GLU A 133 12.27 15.85 -3.12
N SER A 134 11.75 15.08 -4.09
CA SER A 134 11.33 15.69 -5.36
C SER A 134 10.37 16.85 -5.04
N PRO A 135 10.48 17.98 -5.74
CA PRO A 135 9.62 19.14 -5.49
C PRO A 135 8.13 18.80 -5.55
N GLU A 136 7.73 17.82 -6.38
CA GLU A 136 6.35 17.37 -6.52
C GLU A 136 5.86 16.63 -5.27
N TRP A 137 6.69 15.73 -4.72
CA TRP A 137 6.36 15.03 -3.48
C TRP A 137 6.32 16.01 -2.30
N LYS A 138 7.26 16.96 -2.23
CA LYS A 138 7.19 18.04 -1.21
C LYS A 138 5.87 18.79 -1.32
N ASP A 139 5.46 19.22 -2.50
CA ASP A 139 4.23 19.98 -2.70
C ASP A 139 2.98 19.17 -2.33
N LEU A 140 2.90 17.89 -2.71
CA LEU A 140 1.81 16.99 -2.34
C LEU A 140 1.68 16.80 -0.82
N PHE A 141 2.79 16.53 -0.13
CA PHE A 141 2.81 16.34 1.33
C PHE A 141 2.73 17.66 2.10
N THR A 142 3.07 18.80 1.49
CA THR A 142 2.91 20.14 2.09
C THR A 142 1.48 20.66 1.95
N LYS A 143 0.82 20.39 0.81
CA LYS A 143 -0.57 20.81 0.55
C LYS A 143 -1.59 19.98 1.32
N LYS A 144 -1.35 18.67 1.48
CA LYS A 144 -2.22 17.81 2.27
C LYS A 144 -1.75 17.86 3.73
N LYS A 145 -2.35 18.76 4.53
CA LYS A 145 -2.20 18.73 6.00
C LYS A 145 -2.77 17.39 6.52
N MET A 146 -1.93 16.38 6.60
CA MET A 146 -2.24 15.13 7.29
C MET A 146 -2.43 15.49 8.76
N THR A 147 -3.64 15.24 9.25
CA THR A 147 -4.14 15.70 10.54
C THR A 147 -4.86 14.53 11.17
N SER A 148 -4.48 14.21 12.40
CA SER A 148 -5.14 13.16 13.17
C SER A 148 -6.57 13.62 13.51
N LYS A 149 -7.51 12.69 13.70
CA LYS A 149 -8.87 12.94 14.18
C LYS A 149 -8.86 13.48 15.61
N ASN A 150 -8.01 12.93 16.48
CA ASN A 150 -8.00 13.24 17.92
C ASN A 150 -6.90 14.23 18.34
N GLY A 151 -5.92 14.48 17.47
CA GLY A 151 -4.68 15.20 17.77
C GLY A 151 -3.67 14.35 18.54
N TYR A 152 -2.41 14.77 18.53
CA TYR A 152 -1.33 14.13 19.29
C TYR A 152 -1.18 14.75 20.68
N GLU A 153 -1.40 13.96 21.73
CA GLU A 153 -1.26 14.38 23.13
C GLU A 153 0.18 14.32 23.68
N GLY A 154 1.11 13.67 22.96
CA GLY A 154 2.53 13.61 23.33
C GLY A 154 3.29 14.91 23.06
N ASP A 155 4.62 14.85 22.97
CA ASP A 155 5.43 16.04 22.63
C ASP A 155 4.99 16.63 21.28
N LYS A 156 4.27 17.74 21.34
CA LYS A 156 3.72 18.47 20.19
C LYS A 156 4.78 19.00 19.23
N ASN A 157 6.06 18.95 19.60
CA ASN A 157 7.17 19.27 18.71
C ASN A 157 7.68 18.06 17.91
N LYS A 158 7.41 16.84 18.37
CA LYS A 158 8.03 15.59 17.90
C LYS A 158 7.48 15.11 16.55
N TYR A 159 6.15 15.10 16.37
CA TYR A 159 5.53 14.53 15.15
C TYR A 159 4.58 15.51 14.45
N PRO A 160 4.98 16.11 13.30
CA PRO A 160 4.17 17.08 12.57
C PRO A 160 2.96 16.56 11.82
N LEU A 161 2.87 15.26 11.54
CA LEU A 161 1.73 14.67 10.82
C LEU A 161 0.50 14.37 11.70
N VAL A 162 0.62 14.57 13.01
CA VAL A 162 -0.43 14.27 13.99
C VAL A 162 -0.79 15.48 14.86
N LYS A 163 -0.40 16.71 14.44
CA LYS A 163 -0.46 17.91 15.30
C LYS A 163 -1.84 18.53 15.49
N GLU A 164 -2.71 18.51 14.48
CA GLU A 164 -4.01 19.20 14.53
C GLU A 164 -5.13 18.17 14.38
N ALA A 165 -6.09 18.20 15.31
CA ALA A 165 -7.39 17.55 15.17
C ALA A 165 -8.24 18.26 14.11
N LYS A 166 -9.09 17.54 13.38
CA LYS A 166 -10.08 18.15 12.46
C LYS A 166 -11.41 18.47 13.14
#